data_AF-A0A2A4FXM1-F1
#
_entry.id   AF-A0A2A4FXM1-F1
#
_cell.length_a   1.000
_cell.length_b   1.000
_cell.length_c   1.000
_cell.angle_alpha   90.00
_cell.angle_beta   90.00
_cell.angle_gamma   90.00
#
_symmetry.space_group_name_H-M   'P 1'
#
loop_
_entity.id
_entity.type
_entity.pdbx_description
1 polymer ?
#
loop_
_entity_poly.entity_id
_entity_poly.type
_entity_poly.pdbx_seq_one_letter_code
_entity_poly.pdbx_strand_id
1 'polypeptide(L)' 'MISALDRRQFLRGAALAGGGAALSAWLPAWAQTISPGMRPTLPTVSGEDITLTIARQSMTIDGRKFRAIGL' A
#
# COMPACT_ATOMS: atom_id res chain seq x y z
N MET A 1 -26.48 -25.31 -14.55
CA MET A 1 -27.31 -24.51 -13.63
C MET A 1 -26.45 -23.35 -13.14
N ILE A 2 -26.71 -22.12 -13.59
CA ILE A 2 -26.00 -20.94 -13.11
C ILE A 2 -26.60 -20.59 -11.75
N SER A 3 -25.82 -20.74 -10.68
CA SER A 3 -26.17 -20.13 -9.39
C SER A 3 -26.07 -18.62 -9.59
N ALA A 4 -27.19 -18.01 -9.96
CA ALA A 4 -27.30 -16.57 -10.02
C ALA A 4 -26.91 -16.03 -8.65
N LEU A 5 -25.80 -15.28 -8.59
CA LEU A 5 -25.37 -14.55 -7.39
C LEU A 5 -26.61 -13.90 -6.77
N ASP A 6 -27.00 -14.35 -5.57
CA ASP A 6 -28.19 -13.85 -4.92
C ASP A 6 -28.01 -12.36 -4.66
N ARG A 7 -28.80 -11.53 -5.34
CA ARG A 7 -28.72 -10.08 -5.30
C ARG A 7 -28.67 -9.56 -3.86
N ARG A 8 -29.40 -10.19 -2.94
CA ARG A 8 -29.42 -9.78 -1.53
C ARG A 8 -28.09 -10.04 -0.84
N GLN A 9 -27.46 -11.18 -1.10
CA GLN A 9 -26.12 -11.48 -0.57
C GLN A 9 -25.08 -10.52 -1.15
N PHE A 10 -25.17 -10.23 -2.44
CA PHE A 10 -24.30 -9.25 -3.10
C PHE A 10 -24.45 -7.85 -2.50
N LEU A 11 -25.69 -7.36 -2.37
CA LEU A 11 -25.96 -6.03 -1.78
C LEU A 11 -25.55 -5.94 -0.31
N ARG A 12 -25.74 -7.01 0.47
CA ARG A 12 -25.25 -7.07 1.86
C ARG A 12 -23.72 -7.02 1.93
N GLY A 13 -23.03 -7.80 1.09
CA GLY A 13 -21.57 -7.78 1.01
C GLY A 13 -21.03 -6.39 0.63
N ALA A 14 -21.63 -5.77 -0.40
CA ALA A 14 -21.27 -4.43 -0.84
C ALA A 14 -21.54 -3.37 0.23
N ALA A 15 -22.67 -3.44 0.94
CA ALA A 15 -23.00 -2.52 2.02
C ALA A 15 -22.04 -2.63 3.21
N LEU A 16 -21.68 -3.87 3.60
CA LEU A 16 -20.69 -4.09 4.67
C LEU A 16 -19.30 -3.60 4.29
N ALA A 17 -18.86 -3.88 3.06
CA ALA A 17 -17.57 -3.40 2.55
C ALA A 17 -17.53 -1.87 2.42
N GLY A 18 -18.57 -1.27 1.84
CA GLY A 18 -18.69 0.18 1.68
C GLY A 18 -18.82 0.91 3.01
N GLY A 19 -19.61 0.38 3.95
CA GLY A 19 -19.74 0.92 5.30
C GLY A 19 -18.44 0.83 6.11
N GLY A 20 -17.73 -0.30 6.02
CA GLY A 20 -16.41 -0.46 6.63
C GLY A 20 -15.37 0.51 6.05
N ALA A 21 -15.40 0.73 4.73
CA ALA A 21 -14.53 1.70 4.08
C ALA A 21 -14.88 3.16 4.46
N ALA A 22 -16.16 3.51 4.54
CA ALA A 22 -16.58 4.86 4.94
C ALA A 22 -16.22 5.17 6.41
N LEU A 23 -16.28 4.16 7.28
CA LEU A 23 -15.89 4.26 8.69
C LEU A 23 -14.39 4.02 8.91
N SER A 24 -13.60 3.82 7.85
CA SER A 24 -12.20 3.44 8.01
C SER A 24 -11.40 4.50 8.78
N ALA A 25 -11.76 5.78 8.68
CA ALA A 25 -11.12 6.87 9.43
C ALA A 25 -11.30 6.78 10.96
N TRP A 26 -12.23 5.97 11.45
CA TRP A 26 -12.49 5.79 12.89
C TRP A 26 -11.93 4.47 13.44
N LEU A 27 -11.24 3.68 12.62
CA LEU A 27 -10.48 2.54 13.09
C LEU A 27 -9.38 3.02 14.07
N PRO A 28 -9.02 2.22 15.07
CA PRO A 28 -7.88 2.52 15.92
C PRO A 28 -6.57 2.58 15.11
N ALA A 29 -5.55 3.25 15.64
CA ALA A 29 -4.29 3.52 14.91
C ALA A 29 -3.60 2.25 14.35
N TRP A 30 -3.73 1.10 15.02
CA TRP A 30 -3.17 -0.18 14.57
C TRP A 30 -3.89 -0.79 13.35
N ALA A 31 -5.12 -0.37 13.07
CA ALA A 31 -5.94 -0.82 11.94
C ALA A 31 -6.03 0.21 10.80
N GLN A 32 -5.43 1.40 10.97
CA GLN A 32 -5.36 2.42 9.93
C GLN A 32 -4.29 2.06 8.90
N THR A 33 -4.56 2.35 7.61
CA THR A 33 -3.49 2.31 6.62
C THR A 33 -2.56 3.50 6.85
N ILE A 34 -1.26 3.24 7.05
CA ILE A 34 -0.24 4.29 7.26
C ILE A 34 0.36 4.79 5.95
N SER A 35 -0.05 4.23 4.81
CA SER A 35 0.41 4.65 3.49
C SER A 35 -0.78 4.80 2.52
N PRO A 36 -0.81 5.85 1.67
CA PRO A 36 -1.82 6.00 0.62
C PRO A 36 -1.70 4.98 -0.54
N GLY A 37 -0.95 3.89 -0.35
CA GLY A 37 -0.35 3.09 -1.41
C GLY A 37 0.99 3.69 -1.86
N MET A 38 1.99 2.85 -2.12
CA MET A 38 3.27 3.31 -2.66
C MET A 38 3.06 3.79 -4.09
N ARG A 39 2.97 5.10 -4.28
CA ARG A 39 3.16 5.68 -5.61
C ARG A 39 4.63 5.52 -5.99
N PRO A 40 4.96 5.21 -7.25
CA PRO A 40 6.35 5.21 -7.70
C PRO A 40 6.98 6.55 -7.34
N THR A 41 7.97 6.52 -6.46
CA THR A 41 8.75 7.71 -6.08
C THR A 41 9.89 7.96 -7.06
N LEU A 42 10.21 6.97 -7.90
CA LEU A 42 11.20 7.07 -8.96
C LEU A 42 10.53 6.89 -10.33
N PRO A 43 11.09 7.52 -11.39
CA PRO A 43 10.66 7.26 -12.75
C PRO A 43 10.90 5.79 -13.11
N THR A 44 9.93 5.18 -13.80
CA THR A 44 10.11 3.85 -14.39
C THR A 44 11.10 3.95 -15.54
N VAL A 45 12.18 3.19 -15.47
CA VAL A 45 13.18 3.06 -16.54
C VAL A 45 12.92 1.80 -17.37
N SER A 46 13.24 1.82 -18.66
CA SER A 46 13.04 0.70 -19.61
C SER A 46 14.19 0.63 -20.61
N GLY A 47 14.59 -0.57 -21.01
CA GLY A 47 15.69 -0.82 -21.95
C GLY A 47 16.48 -2.07 -21.55
N GLU A 48 17.40 -2.50 -22.42
CA GLU A 48 18.28 -3.64 -22.12
C GLU A 48 19.33 -3.29 -21.05
N ASP A 49 19.87 -2.07 -21.11
CA ASP A 49 20.91 -1.59 -20.19
C ASP A 49 20.37 -0.50 -19.26
N ILE A 50 20.55 -0.70 -17.94
CA ILE A 50 20.15 0.27 -16.91
C ILE A 50 21.34 0.52 -15.98
N THR A 51 21.93 1.71 -16.08
CA THR A 51 23.06 2.13 -15.24
C THR A 51 22.58 2.71 -13.91
N LEU A 52 22.97 2.10 -12.80
CA LEU A 52 22.70 2.58 -11.44
C LEU A 52 23.99 3.01 -10.73
N THR A 53 23.95 4.15 -10.03
CA THR A 53 25.01 4.56 -9.11
C THR A 53 24.57 4.26 -7.68
N ILE A 54 25.18 3.24 -7.06
CA ILE A 54 24.77 2.79 -5.73
C ILE A 54 25.56 3.54 -4.65
N ALA A 55 24.87 4.29 -3.81
CA ALA A 55 25.46 4.92 -2.64
C ALA A 55 25.30 4.03 -1.39
N ARG A 56 26.38 3.86 -0.62
CA ARG A 56 26.30 3.31 0.75
C ARG A 56 26.06 4.44 1.72
N GLN A 57 24.93 4.39 2.43
CA GLN A 57 24.47 5.46 3.28
C GLN A 57 24.28 4.98 4.72
N SER A 58 24.23 5.93 5.67
CA SER A 58 23.77 5.67 7.03
C SER A 58 22.67 6.65 7.40
N MET A 59 21.56 6.14 7.92
CA MET A 59 20.41 6.93 8.34
C MET A 59 20.09 6.68 9.81
N THR A 60 19.64 7.70 10.53
CA THR A 60 19.09 7.52 11.88
C THR A 60 17.58 7.34 11.80
N ILE A 61 17.08 6.21 12.29
CA ILE A 61 15.64 5.91 12.40
C ILE A 61 15.36 5.66 13.88
N ASP A 62 14.41 6.39 14.46
CA ASP A 62 14.03 6.27 15.88
C ASP A 62 15.24 6.33 16.84
N GLY A 63 16.19 7.23 16.55
CA GLY A 63 17.40 7.44 17.34
C GLY A 63 18.51 6.39 17.17
N ARG A 64 18.30 5.35 16.35
CA ARG A 64 19.30 4.31 16.07
C ARG A 64 19.88 4.49 14.67
N LYS A 65 21.20 4.30 14.52
CA LYS A 65 21.86 4.33 13.21
C LYS A 65 21.65 3.01 12.46
N PHE A 66 21.19 3.12 11.22
CA PHE A 66 20.98 2.03 10.28
C PHE A 66 21.85 2.20 9.05
N ARG A 67 22.27 1.07 8.47
CA ARG A 67 22.89 1.04 7.15
C ARG A 67 21.79 1.10 6.10
N ALA A 68 21.96 1.97 5.12
CA ALA A 68 21.01 2.17 4.04
C ALA A 68 21.72 2.07 2.69
N ILE A 69 20.94 1.69 1.68
CA ILE A 69 21.36 1.70 0.28
C ILE A 69 20.49 2.75 -0.40
N GLY A 70 21.14 3.74 -1.01
CA GLY A 70 20.47 4.71 -1.86
C GLY A 70 20.73 4.41 -3.32
N LEU A 71 19.70 4.69 -4.12
CA LEU A 71 19.73 4.72 -5.57
C LEU A 71 19.70 6.16 -6.05
#